data_AF-A0A7J4UNJ8-F1
#
_entry.id   AF-A0A7J4UNJ8-F1
#
_cell.length_a   1.000
_cell.length_b   1.000
_cell.length_c   1.000
_cell.angle_alpha   90.00
_cell.angle_beta   90.00
_cell.angle_gamma   90.00
#
_symmetry.space_group_name_H-M   'P 1'
#
loop_
_entity.id
_entity.type
_entity.pdbx_description
1 polymer ?
#
loop_
_entity_poly.entity_id
_entity_poly.type
_entity_poly.pdbx_seq_one_letter_code
_entity_poly.pdbx_strand_id
1 'polypeptide(L)'
;MTDDNEDVNNKNHYVNNSEFYQAMVEWKNVVKEAEASGETKRPPVTEYIGECFFKIAEHLSYRPNFINYHYREEMIGDGIENCLMYCHNFDPNKSKNPFSYFTQIIYYAFLRRIQKEKKQNYIKYKLAEAKDSEGRIPRWYADNFDSEKNDNVKNPYADMFGLSDTDLKKFEPNKKKKDADEDSPDK
;
A
#
# COMPACT_ATOMS: atom_id res chain seq x y z
N MET A 1 -18.18 -21.85 -44.29
CA MET A 1 -17.56 -22.59 -43.17
C MET A 1 -16.72 -21.60 -42.42
N THR A 2 -16.99 -21.46 -41.13
CA THR A 2 -16.35 -20.56 -40.17
C THR A 2 -14.88 -20.93 -40.00
N ASP A 3 -14.02 -19.92 -40.06
CA ASP A 3 -12.59 -20.02 -39.77
C ASP A 3 -12.44 -19.69 -38.28
N ASP A 4 -12.29 -20.72 -37.47
CA ASP A 4 -12.08 -20.63 -36.03
C ASP A 4 -10.66 -20.09 -35.78
N ASN A 5 -10.54 -18.77 -35.65
CA ASN A 5 -9.39 -18.15 -34.98
C ASN A 5 -9.52 -18.41 -33.48
N GLU A 6 -9.09 -19.59 -33.04
CA GLU A 6 -8.79 -19.85 -31.64
C GLU A 6 -7.65 -18.92 -31.20
N ASP A 7 -7.99 -18.02 -30.29
CA ASP A 7 -7.13 -17.01 -29.70
C ASP A 7 -6.04 -17.68 -28.84
N VAL A 8 -4.90 -18.00 -29.46
CA VAL A 8 -3.70 -18.54 -28.81
C VAL A 8 -3.00 -17.45 -27.99
N ASN A 9 -3.63 -17.00 -26.89
CA ASN A 9 -2.91 -16.26 -25.84
C ASN A 9 -3.65 -16.11 -24.50
N ASN A 10 -4.56 -17.02 -24.14
CA ASN A 10 -5.17 -16.97 -22.82
C ASN A 10 -4.20 -17.54 -21.76
N LYS A 11 -3.18 -16.75 -21.38
CA LYS A 11 -2.51 -16.91 -20.09
C LYS A 11 -3.61 -16.81 -19.04
N ASN A 12 -4.01 -17.95 -18.47
CA ASN A 12 -4.97 -18.08 -17.37
C ASN A 12 -4.66 -17.07 -16.27
N HIS A 13 -5.18 -15.85 -16.40
CA HIS A 13 -5.19 -14.87 -15.36
C HIS A 13 -6.20 -15.37 -14.33
N TYR A 14 -5.82 -15.38 -13.06
CA TYR A 14 -6.66 -15.82 -11.93
C TYR A 14 -7.95 -14.97 -11.76
N VAL A 15 -8.10 -13.90 -12.54
CA VAL A 15 -9.33 -13.14 -12.77
C VAL A 15 -9.51 -12.97 -14.28
N ASN A 16 -10.66 -13.38 -14.82
CA ASN A 16 -11.03 -13.09 -16.21
C ASN A 16 -11.43 -11.62 -16.34
N ASN A 17 -10.60 -10.81 -17.00
CA ASN A 17 -10.86 -9.37 -17.12
C ASN A 17 -12.14 -9.05 -17.91
N SER A 18 -12.55 -9.89 -18.87
CA SER A 18 -13.78 -9.66 -19.65
C SER A 18 -15.02 -9.82 -18.76
N GLU A 19 -15.10 -10.93 -18.01
CA GLU A 19 -16.18 -11.17 -17.04
C GLU A 19 -16.16 -10.13 -15.92
N PHE A 20 -14.98 -9.77 -15.41
CA PHE A 20 -14.86 -8.74 -14.40
C PHE A 20 -15.34 -7.37 -14.90
N TYR A 21 -15.03 -7.02 -16.16
CA TYR A 21 -15.52 -5.80 -16.79
C TYR A 21 -17.04 -5.79 -16.94
N GLN A 22 -17.64 -6.89 -17.40
CA GLN A 22 -19.09 -7.02 -17.51
C GLN A 22 -19.77 -6.84 -16.14
N ALA A 23 -19.29 -7.55 -15.12
CA ALA A 23 -19.83 -7.43 -13.76
C ALA A 23 -19.74 -5.99 -13.22
N MET A 24 -18.63 -5.29 -13.47
CA MET A 24 -18.47 -3.88 -13.07
C MET A 24 -19.43 -2.95 -13.81
N VAL A 25 -19.72 -3.20 -15.10
CA VAL A 25 -20.71 -2.43 -15.88
C VAL A 25 -22.12 -2.65 -15.36
N GLU A 26 -22.49 -3.91 -15.12
CA GLU A 26 -23.80 -4.29 -14.56
C GLU A 26 -24.02 -3.63 -13.21
N TRP A 27 -23.07 -3.77 -12.28
CA TRP A 27 -23.14 -3.13 -10.98
C TRP A 27 -23.22 -1.61 -11.08
N LYS A 28 -22.49 -0.97 -12.00
CA LYS A 28 -22.58 0.47 -12.27
C LYS A 28 -23.97 0.90 -12.73
N ASN A 29 -24.67 0.07 -13.51
CA ASN A 29 -26.04 0.36 -13.94
C ASN A 29 -27.00 0.29 -12.75
N VAL A 30 -26.88 -0.73 -11.90
CA VAL A 30 -27.66 -0.86 -10.66
C VAL A 30 -27.44 0.35 -9.74
N VAL A 31 -26.20 0.83 -9.61
CA VAL A 31 -25.89 2.03 -8.81
C VAL A 31 -26.56 3.28 -9.40
N LYS A 32 -26.54 3.46 -10.72
CA LYS A 32 -27.19 4.61 -11.38
C LYS A 32 -28.71 4.57 -11.23
N GLU A 33 -29.32 3.38 -11.32
CA GLU A 33 -30.75 3.19 -11.13
C GLU A 33 -31.18 3.57 -9.69
N ALA A 34 -30.42 3.12 -8.68
CA ALA A 34 -30.64 3.48 -7.29
C ALA A 34 -30.44 4.99 -7.03
N GLU A 35 -29.42 5.62 -7.65
CA GLU A 35 -29.22 7.06 -7.56
C GLU A 35 -30.39 7.84 -8.22
N ALA A 36 -30.92 7.34 -9.34
CA ALA A 36 -32.06 7.94 -10.03
C ALA A 36 -33.40 7.75 -9.27
N SER A 37 -33.55 6.66 -8.51
CA SER A 37 -34.72 6.43 -7.64
C SER A 37 -34.67 7.24 -6.33
N GLY A 38 -33.57 7.96 -6.07
CA GLY A 38 -33.39 8.76 -4.86
C GLY A 38 -32.97 7.94 -3.64
N GLU A 39 -32.48 6.71 -3.83
CA GLU A 39 -31.95 5.90 -2.74
C GLU A 39 -30.66 6.51 -2.18
N THR A 40 -30.61 6.69 -0.87
CA THR A 40 -29.46 7.29 -0.19
C THR A 40 -28.32 6.30 0.01
N LYS A 41 -28.60 5.00 -0.05
CA LYS A 41 -27.62 3.94 0.19
C LYS A 41 -27.19 3.34 -1.14
N ARG A 42 -25.88 3.39 -1.41
CA ARG A 42 -25.31 2.74 -2.59
C ARG A 42 -25.51 1.21 -2.52
N PRO A 43 -25.94 0.57 -3.61
CA PRO A 43 -25.98 -0.88 -3.71
C PRO A 43 -24.62 -1.51 -3.39
N PRO A 44 -24.57 -2.61 -2.61
CA PRO A 44 -23.34 -3.33 -2.34
C PRO A 44 -22.75 -3.88 -3.64
N VAL A 45 -21.43 -4.08 -3.68
CA VAL A 45 -20.80 -4.85 -4.76
C VAL A 45 -21.26 -6.30 -4.71
N THR A 46 -21.22 -6.99 -5.84
CA THR A 46 -21.54 -8.42 -5.89
C THR A 46 -20.41 -9.25 -5.24
N GLU A 47 -20.75 -10.46 -4.79
CA GLU A 47 -19.78 -11.42 -4.25
C GLU A 47 -18.63 -11.65 -5.24
N TYR A 48 -18.95 -11.81 -6.53
CA TYR A 48 -17.96 -12.00 -7.59
C TYR A 48 -16.98 -10.82 -7.73
N ILE A 49 -17.47 -9.58 -7.65
CA ILE A 49 -16.59 -8.38 -7.67
C ILE A 49 -15.69 -8.36 -6.44
N GLY A 50 -16.24 -8.70 -5.26
CA GLY A 50 -15.47 -8.83 -4.03
C GLY A 50 -14.37 -9.89 -4.13
N GLU A 51 -14.70 -11.06 -4.68
CA GLU A 51 -13.76 -12.15 -4.94
C GLU A 51 -12.65 -11.71 -5.91
N CYS A 52 -12.98 -10.96 -6.97
CA CYS A 52 -11.99 -10.39 -7.88
C CYS A 52 -11.02 -9.46 -7.15
N PHE A 53 -11.50 -8.56 -6.29
CA PHE A 53 -10.64 -7.70 -5.47
C PHE A 53 -9.72 -8.50 -4.56
N PHE A 54 -10.27 -9.50 -3.86
CA PHE A 54 -9.51 -10.39 -2.98
C PHE A 54 -8.39 -11.10 -3.74
N LYS A 55 -8.71 -11.77 -4.85
CA LYS A 55 -7.72 -12.49 -5.67
C LYS A 55 -6.63 -11.57 -6.21
N ILE A 56 -6.96 -10.35 -6.65
CA ILE A 56 -5.97 -9.38 -7.12
C ILE A 56 -5.03 -8.99 -5.98
N ALA A 57 -5.58 -8.68 -4.80
CA ALA A 57 -4.79 -8.29 -3.64
C ALA A 57 -3.89 -9.43 -3.14
N GLU A 58 -4.44 -10.63 -3.00
CA GLU A 58 -3.72 -11.82 -2.58
C GLU A 58 -2.55 -12.12 -3.52
N HIS A 59 -2.80 -12.18 -4.84
CA HIS A 59 -1.74 -12.45 -5.81
C HIS A 59 -0.67 -11.35 -5.84
N LEU A 60 -1.07 -10.07 -5.77
CA LEU A 60 -0.12 -8.96 -5.70
C LEU A 60 0.77 -9.06 -4.45
N SER A 61 0.24 -9.56 -3.34
CA SER A 61 0.98 -9.72 -2.07
C SER A 61 2.16 -10.69 -2.17
N TYR A 62 2.12 -11.66 -3.09
CA TYR A 62 3.22 -12.60 -3.33
C TYR A 62 4.33 -12.07 -4.23
N ARG A 63 4.20 -10.85 -4.76
CA ARG A 63 5.28 -10.25 -5.56
C ARG A 63 6.51 -10.03 -4.67
N PRO A 64 7.75 -10.14 -5.20
CA PRO A 64 8.98 -9.98 -4.41
C PRO A 64 9.04 -8.68 -3.60
N ASN A 65 8.41 -7.63 -4.11
CA ASN A 65 8.31 -6.32 -3.46
C ASN A 65 7.49 -6.33 -2.16
N PHE A 66 6.60 -7.31 -1.98
CA PHE A 66 5.60 -7.35 -0.92
C PHE A 66 5.63 -8.61 -0.05
N ILE A 67 6.15 -9.73 -0.59
CA ILE A 67 6.06 -11.05 0.05
C ILE A 67 6.73 -11.14 1.42
N ASN A 68 7.79 -10.35 1.66
CA ASN A 68 8.61 -10.42 2.87
C ASN A 68 8.14 -9.52 4.03
N TYR A 69 6.99 -8.85 3.89
CA TYR A 69 6.44 -8.07 5.01
C TYR A 69 5.61 -8.97 5.93
N HIS A 70 5.87 -8.91 7.23
CA HIS A 70 5.12 -9.67 8.23
C HIS A 70 3.64 -9.21 8.37
N TYR A 71 3.31 -8.02 7.88
CA TYR A 71 1.97 -7.41 7.90
C TYR A 71 1.24 -7.57 6.54
N ARG A 72 1.46 -8.69 5.85
CA ARG A 72 0.92 -8.94 4.51
C ARG A 72 -0.60 -9.03 4.48
N GLU A 73 -1.20 -9.62 5.50
CA GLU A 73 -2.65 -9.74 5.61
C GLU A 73 -3.31 -8.36 5.81
N GLU A 74 -2.68 -7.47 6.59
CA GLU A 74 -3.13 -6.08 6.74
C GLU A 74 -2.98 -5.29 5.44
N MET A 75 -1.95 -5.56 4.64
CA MET A 75 -1.85 -4.97 3.29
C MET A 75 -3.02 -5.40 2.41
N ILE A 76 -3.33 -6.71 2.37
CA ILE A 76 -4.46 -7.26 1.60
C ILE A 76 -5.77 -6.61 2.04
N GLY A 77 -6.02 -6.54 3.35
CA GLY A 77 -7.19 -5.89 3.93
C GLY A 77 -7.34 -4.43 3.50
N ASP A 78 -6.28 -3.63 3.63
CA ASP A 78 -6.27 -2.23 3.17
C ASP A 78 -6.54 -2.14 1.66
N GLY A 79 -5.98 -3.06 0.86
CA GLY A 79 -6.18 -3.13 -0.58
C GLY A 79 -7.65 -3.31 -0.95
N ILE A 80 -8.32 -4.28 -0.32
CA ILE A 80 -9.74 -4.59 -0.56
C ILE A 80 -10.62 -3.44 -0.07
N GLU A 81 -10.35 -2.87 1.11
CA GLU A 81 -11.07 -1.71 1.63
C GLU A 81 -11.00 -0.54 0.64
N ASN A 82 -9.81 -0.24 0.10
CA ASN A 82 -9.64 0.83 -0.87
C ASN A 82 -10.39 0.54 -2.19
N CYS A 83 -10.41 -0.71 -2.66
CA CYS A 83 -11.23 -1.10 -3.80
C CYS A 83 -12.72 -0.86 -3.51
N LEU A 84 -13.24 -1.27 -2.36
CA LEU A 84 -14.64 -1.07 -1.99
C LEU A 84 -15.01 0.40 -1.86
N MET A 85 -14.18 1.20 -1.19
CA MET A 85 -14.39 2.64 -1.02
C MET A 85 -14.46 3.36 -2.37
N TYR A 86 -13.61 3.00 -3.32
CA TYR A 86 -13.42 3.76 -4.57
C TYR A 86 -13.93 3.05 -5.83
N CYS A 87 -14.55 1.87 -5.74
CA CYS A 87 -15.03 1.12 -6.91
C CYS A 87 -16.02 1.91 -7.77
N HIS A 88 -16.84 2.76 -7.16
CA HIS A 88 -17.78 3.64 -7.85
C HIS A 88 -17.10 4.67 -8.78
N ASN A 89 -15.82 4.96 -8.58
CA ASN A 89 -15.04 5.86 -9.44
C ASN A 89 -14.57 5.20 -10.74
N PHE A 90 -14.66 3.87 -10.86
CA PHE A 90 -14.37 3.19 -12.11
C PHE A 90 -15.36 3.65 -13.20
N ASP A 91 -14.83 4.04 -14.36
CA ASP A 91 -15.63 4.54 -15.47
C ASP A 91 -15.45 3.63 -16.70
N PRO A 92 -16.48 2.83 -17.05
CA PRO A 92 -16.44 1.95 -18.22
C PRO A 92 -16.23 2.66 -19.55
N ASN A 93 -16.40 3.98 -19.63
CA ASN A 93 -16.12 4.77 -20.83
C ASN A 93 -14.65 5.15 -20.95
N LYS A 94 -13.92 5.22 -19.82
CA LYS A 94 -12.50 5.59 -19.78
C LYS A 94 -11.57 4.39 -19.82
N SER A 95 -11.99 3.27 -19.23
CA SER A 95 -11.19 2.03 -19.21
C SER A 95 -12.08 0.81 -19.40
N LYS A 96 -11.59 -0.14 -20.20
CA LYS A 96 -12.17 -1.49 -20.38
C LYS A 96 -11.44 -2.56 -19.55
N ASN A 97 -10.47 -2.14 -18.72
CA ASN A 97 -9.62 -3.04 -17.95
C ASN A 97 -9.73 -2.71 -16.45
N PRO A 98 -10.75 -3.23 -15.77
CA PRO A 98 -10.88 -3.08 -14.32
C PRO A 98 -9.73 -3.80 -13.58
N PHE A 99 -9.19 -4.90 -14.11
CA PHE A 99 -8.08 -5.62 -13.46
C PHE A 99 -6.88 -4.68 -13.22
N SER A 100 -6.43 -3.97 -14.25
CA SER A 100 -5.32 -3.01 -14.15
C SER A 100 -5.67 -1.83 -13.23
N TYR A 101 -6.89 -1.29 -13.37
CA TYR A 101 -7.37 -0.18 -12.53
C TYR A 101 -7.31 -0.52 -11.03
N PHE A 102 -7.86 -1.68 -10.64
CA PHE A 102 -7.88 -2.10 -9.24
C PHE A 102 -6.52 -2.60 -8.76
N THR A 103 -5.70 -3.22 -9.62
CA THR A 103 -4.30 -3.54 -9.28
C THR A 103 -3.54 -2.28 -8.85
N GLN A 104 -3.75 -1.15 -9.53
CA GLN A 104 -3.10 0.12 -9.19
C GLN A 104 -3.57 0.67 -7.83
N ILE A 105 -4.87 0.58 -7.54
CA ILE A 105 -5.44 0.99 -6.25
C ILE A 105 -4.84 0.18 -5.11
N ILE A 106 -4.80 -1.14 -5.25
CA ILE A 106 -4.25 -2.07 -4.26
C ILE A 106 -2.75 -1.81 -4.07
N TYR A 107 -1.99 -1.62 -5.16
CA TYR A 107 -0.57 -1.33 -5.09
C TYR A 107 -0.28 -0.08 -4.23
N TYR A 108 -1.01 1.00 -4.44
CA TYR A 108 -0.83 2.21 -3.62
C TYR A 108 -1.32 2.04 -2.18
N ALA A 109 -2.33 1.20 -1.93
CA ALA A 109 -2.75 0.85 -0.57
C ALA A 109 -1.61 0.12 0.17
N PHE A 110 -0.95 -0.84 -0.48
CA PHE A 110 0.19 -1.58 0.08
C PHE A 110 1.34 -0.63 0.42
N LEU A 111 1.69 0.29 -0.49
CA LEU A 111 2.74 1.28 -0.22
C LEU A 111 2.41 2.18 0.99
N ARG A 112 1.14 2.57 1.16
CA ARG A 112 0.71 3.34 2.33
C ARG A 112 0.82 2.54 3.62
N ARG A 113 0.42 1.26 3.62
CA ARG A 113 0.59 0.35 4.77
C ARG A 113 2.06 0.22 5.15
N ILE A 114 2.93 -0.08 4.19
CA ILE A 114 4.38 -0.18 4.42
C ILE A 114 4.93 1.12 5.02
N GLN A 115 4.56 2.28 4.47
CA GLN A 115 5.02 3.56 4.99
C GLN A 115 4.53 3.82 6.41
N LYS A 116 3.29 3.42 6.74
CA LYS A 116 2.72 3.54 8.09
C LYS A 116 3.49 2.67 9.08
N GLU A 117 3.77 1.42 8.74
CA GLU A 117 4.53 0.50 9.60
C GLU A 117 5.99 0.97 9.78
N LYS A 118 6.65 1.40 8.70
CA LYS A 118 7.99 1.99 8.79
C LYS A 118 8.04 3.24 9.67
N LYS A 119 7.00 4.08 9.62
CA LYS A 119 6.90 5.24 10.52
C LYS A 119 6.74 4.82 11.98
N GLN A 120 5.97 3.76 12.27
CA GLN A 120 5.87 3.22 13.63
C GLN A 120 7.20 2.64 14.11
N ASN A 121 7.91 1.92 13.24
CA ASN A 121 9.26 1.41 13.53
C ASN A 121 10.24 2.55 13.80
N TYR A 122 10.16 3.66 13.06
CA TYR A 122 10.98 4.86 13.32
C TYR A 122 10.73 5.45 14.72
N ILE A 123 9.47 5.52 15.15
CA ILE A 123 9.13 5.99 16.50
C ILE A 123 9.71 5.06 17.57
N LYS A 124 9.59 3.74 17.38
CA LYS A 124 10.16 2.75 18.29
C LYS A 124 11.69 2.83 18.35
N TYR A 125 12.33 3.00 17.21
CA TYR A 125 13.76 3.27 17.08
C TYR A 125 14.19 4.46 17.94
N LYS A 126 13.55 5.63 17.75
CA LYS A 126 13.89 6.84 18.53
C LYS A 126 13.65 6.69 20.02
N LEU A 127 12.62 5.95 20.40
CA LEU A 127 12.35 5.65 21.81
C LEU A 127 13.41 4.72 22.41
N ALA A 128 13.86 3.71 21.66
CA ALA A 128 14.90 2.79 22.11
C ALA A 128 16.26 3.51 22.26
N GLU A 129 16.65 4.31 21.26
CA GLU A 129 17.85 5.14 21.27
C GLU A 129 17.85 6.10 22.48
N ALA A 130 16.73 6.78 22.75
CA ALA A 130 16.63 7.71 23.87
C ALA A 130 16.66 7.04 25.26
N LYS A 131 16.27 5.77 25.35
CA LYS A 131 16.20 5.01 26.61
C LYS A 131 17.48 4.24 26.93
N ASP A 132 18.35 4.02 25.94
CA ASP A 132 19.60 3.28 26.15
C ASP A 132 20.73 4.20 26.62
N SER A 133 20.59 4.71 27.85
CA SER A 133 21.60 5.59 28.48
C SER A 133 22.97 4.93 28.67
N GLU A 134 23.02 3.60 28.69
CA GLU A 134 24.23 2.81 28.93
C GLU A 134 24.89 2.32 27.62
N GLY A 135 24.28 2.57 26.47
CA GLY A 135 24.79 2.12 25.16
C GLY A 135 24.90 0.60 25.03
N ARG A 136 23.99 -0.13 25.67
CA ARG A 136 24.00 -1.61 25.67
C ARG A 136 23.73 -2.18 24.29
N ILE A 137 22.83 -1.55 23.52
CA ILE A 137 22.46 -2.00 22.17
C ILE A 137 23.66 -1.87 21.22
N PRO A 138 24.36 -0.71 21.10
CA PRO A 138 25.58 -0.61 20.32
C PRO A 138 26.68 -1.61 20.74
N ARG A 139 26.88 -1.82 22.04
CA ARG A 139 27.89 -2.76 22.55
C ARG A 139 27.56 -4.20 22.14
N TRP A 140 26.33 -4.65 22.37
CA TRP A 140 25.89 -5.98 21.95
C TRP A 140 26.02 -6.17 20.43
N TYR A 141 25.66 -5.15 19.65
CA TYR A 141 25.83 -5.19 18.19
C TYR A 141 27.29 -5.37 17.78
N ALA A 142 28.22 -4.63 18.38
CA ALA A 142 29.66 -4.76 18.11
C ALA A 142 30.21 -6.14 18.48
N ASP A 143 29.70 -6.74 19.57
CA ASP A 143 30.12 -8.06 20.03
C ASP A 143 29.57 -9.21 19.16
N ASN A 144 28.44 -9.02 18.48
CA ASN A 144 27.71 -10.09 17.77
C ASN A 144 27.73 -9.95 16.24
N PHE A 145 27.97 -8.75 15.70
CA PHE A 145 28.03 -8.49 14.28
C PHE A 145 29.41 -7.97 13.89
N ASP A 146 30.10 -8.72 13.03
CA ASP A 146 31.44 -8.42 12.55
C ASP A 146 31.42 -7.12 11.72
N SER A 147 31.86 -6.01 12.32
CA SER A 147 31.81 -4.67 11.73
C SER A 147 32.64 -4.54 10.45
N GLU A 148 33.62 -5.42 10.24
CA GLU A 148 34.49 -5.41 9.05
C GLU A 148 33.84 -6.02 7.80
N LYS A 149 32.69 -6.71 7.91
CA LYS A 149 32.02 -7.37 6.77
C LYS A 149 30.70 -6.72 6.36
N ASN A 150 30.25 -5.69 7.08
CA ASN A 150 28.91 -5.14 6.92
C ASN A 150 28.92 -3.61 6.91
N ASP A 151 29.43 -3.02 5.83
CA ASP A 151 29.44 -1.57 5.56
C ASP A 151 28.05 -0.89 5.64
N ASN A 152 26.98 -1.68 5.70
CA ASN A 152 25.59 -1.22 5.73
C ASN A 152 25.04 -0.92 7.14
N VAL A 153 25.69 -1.34 8.23
CA VAL A 153 25.17 -1.14 9.60
C VAL A 153 25.72 0.17 10.19
N LYS A 154 25.19 1.31 9.75
CA LYS A 154 25.58 2.63 10.29
C LYS A 154 24.88 2.98 11.61
N ASN A 155 23.70 2.40 11.88
CA ASN A 155 22.93 2.65 13.09
C ASN A 155 22.34 1.34 13.63
N PRO A 156 22.91 0.78 14.72
CA PRO A 156 22.46 -0.47 15.33
C PRO A 156 20.97 -0.49 15.69
N TYR A 157 20.43 0.64 16.16
CA TYR A 157 19.04 0.73 16.51
C TYR A 157 18.13 0.74 15.27
N ALA A 158 18.50 1.45 14.20
CA ALA A 158 17.71 1.48 12.97
C ALA A 158 17.64 0.09 12.31
N ASP A 159 18.75 -0.64 12.32
CA ASP A 159 18.85 -2.01 11.81
C ASP A 159 17.93 -2.98 12.58
N MET A 160 17.90 -2.88 13.92
CA MET A 160 16.99 -3.66 14.78
C MET A 160 15.51 -3.52 14.39
N PHE A 161 15.12 -2.36 13.84
CA PHE A 161 13.75 -2.07 13.41
C PHE A 161 13.55 -2.17 11.88
N GLY A 162 14.55 -2.65 11.14
CA GLY A 162 14.49 -2.84 9.69
C GLY A 162 14.34 -1.53 8.90
N LEU A 163 14.91 -0.44 9.40
CA LEU A 163 14.85 0.89 8.77
C LEU A 163 16.10 1.14 7.94
N SER A 164 15.92 1.58 6.70
CA SER A 164 17.04 2.03 5.85
C SER A 164 17.45 3.47 6.13
N ASP A 165 18.65 3.88 5.69
CA ASP A 165 19.11 5.28 5.68
C ASP A 165 18.09 6.22 4.99
N THR A 166 17.43 5.73 3.94
CA THR A 166 16.39 6.49 3.22
C THR A 166 15.12 6.68 4.05
N ASP A 167 14.72 5.69 4.83
CA ASP A 167 13.59 5.79 5.75
C ASP A 167 13.90 6.79 6.87
N LEU A 168 15.12 6.75 7.44
CA LEU A 168 15.56 7.69 8.46
C LEU A 168 15.48 9.14 7.97
N LYS A 169 16.06 9.44 6.80
CA LYS A 169 16.00 10.77 6.17
C LYS A 169 14.57 11.22 5.91
N LYS A 170 13.68 10.30 5.54
CA LYS A 170 12.27 10.61 5.23
C LYS A 170 11.46 10.96 6.48
N PHE A 171 11.75 10.33 7.61
CA PHE A 171 10.98 10.52 8.85
C PHE A 171 11.60 11.51 9.84
N GLU A 172 12.81 12.00 9.57
CA GLU A 172 13.40 13.10 10.31
C GLU A 172 12.48 14.33 10.30
N PRO A 173 12.20 14.94 11.47
CA PRO A 173 11.40 16.14 11.52
C PRO A 173 12.13 17.26 10.77
N ASN A 174 11.51 17.81 9.72
CA ASN A 174 12.00 19.05 9.12
C ASN A 174 12.11 20.11 10.21
N LYS A 175 13.32 20.63 10.44
CA LYS A 175 13.53 21.84 11.24
C LYS A 175 12.74 22.96 10.56
N LYS A 176 11.49 23.18 10.98
CA LYS A 176 10.82 24.45 10.69
C LYS A 176 11.76 25.52 11.23
N LYS A 177 12.23 26.43 10.36
CA LYS A 177 12.78 27.70 10.81
C LYS A 177 11.74 28.26 11.77
N LYS A 178 12.12 28.44 13.04
CA LYS A 178 11.44 29.44 13.88
C LYS A 178 11.65 30.74 13.11
N ASP A 179 10.61 31.20 12.43
CA ASP A 179 10.62 32.57 11.93
C ASP A 179 10.81 33.45 13.16
N ALA A 180 11.88 34.23 13.12
CA ALA A 180 12.18 35.28 14.05
C ALA A 180 11.17 36.41 13.78
N ASP A 181 9.99 36.30 14.37
CA ASP A 181 9.10 37.44 14.64
C ASP A 181 9.19 37.76 16.14
N GLU A 182 10.40 38.05 16.60
CA GLU A 182 10.65 38.88 17.77
C GLU A 182 11.65 39.96 17.33
N ASP A 183 11.28 41.22 17.60
CA ASP A 183 11.96 42.48 17.28
C ASP A 183 11.91 43.00 15.83
N SER A 184 10.86 43.77 15.56
CA SER A 184 11.09 45.17 15.16
C SER A 184 10.22 46.10 16.01
N PRO A 185 10.81 46.88 16.94
CA PRO A 185 10.20 48.10 17.42
C PRO A 185 10.32 49.19 16.33
N ASP A 186 9.43 50.17 16.40
CA ASP A 186 9.35 51.39 15.58
C ASP A 186 8.61 51.24 14.23
N LYS A 187 7.69 52.12 13.84
CA LYS A 187 7.45 53.52 14.18
C LYS A 187 6.09 53.96 13.61
#